data_AF-A0ABD7G4A6-F1
#
_entry.id   AF-A0ABD7G4A6-F1
#
_cell.length_a   1.000
_cell.length_b   1.000
_cell.length_c   1.000
_cell.angle_alpha   90.00
_cell.angle_beta   90.00
_cell.angle_gamma   90.00
#
_symmetry.space_group_name_H-M   'P 1'
#
loop_
_entity.id
_entity.type
_entity.pdbx_description
1 polymer ?
#
loop_
_entity_poly.entity_id
_entity_poly.type
_entity_poly.pdbx_seq_one_letter_code
_entity_poly.pdbx_strand_id
1 'polypeptide(L)'
;MPRRSKVEALPAHVKAWLDQALVENNFSQYELLSAELAKRGFEIGKSGLHRYGQAFEERLKTLRVVTEQARAVVQAAPDDDGAVNDALVRLTQEKMFSILMEMEVDPDAVDLPKLARAVAELGKASVAQKRWQAEARKQALEEAAARVDTAAQARGLNADEARFWREQVLMGM
;
A
#
# COMPACT_ATOMS: atom_id res chain seq x y z
N MET A 1 -12.91 33.58 -3.64
CA MET A 1 -11.84 32.56 -3.53
C MET A 1 -11.27 32.59 -2.12
N PRO A 2 -11.11 31.47 -1.42
CA PRO A 2 -10.46 31.44 -0.11
C PRO A 2 -9.01 31.94 -0.24
N ARG A 3 -8.53 32.70 0.76
CA ARG A 3 -7.14 33.19 0.79
C ARG A 3 -6.18 31.99 0.76
N ARG A 4 -5.28 31.97 -0.24
CA ARG A 4 -4.18 31.00 -0.32
C ARG A 4 -3.43 30.95 1.00
N SER A 5 -3.04 29.75 1.43
CA SER A 5 -2.28 29.57 2.66
C SER A 5 -0.95 30.34 2.55
N LYS A 6 -0.65 31.20 3.52
CA LYS A 6 0.65 31.88 3.57
C LYS A 6 1.82 30.89 3.65
N VAL A 7 1.58 29.70 4.21
CA VAL A 7 2.57 28.62 4.29
C VAL A 7 2.84 28.00 2.92
N GLU A 8 1.82 27.90 2.05
CA GLU A 8 1.99 27.39 0.67
C GLU A 8 2.74 28.36 -0.23
N ALA A 9 2.75 29.65 0.12
CA ALA A 9 3.49 30.67 -0.59
C ALA A 9 4.97 30.78 -0.14
N LEU A 10 5.40 30.00 0.85
CA LEU A 10 6.79 29.98 1.29
C LEU A 10 7.71 29.41 0.20
N PRO A 11 8.92 29.97 0.01
CA PRO A 11 9.94 29.31 -0.79
C PRO A 11 10.24 27.90 -0.27
N ALA A 12 10.55 26.98 -1.19
CA ALA A 12 10.73 25.56 -0.88
C ALA A 12 11.70 25.30 0.29
N HIS A 13 12.83 26.03 0.34
CA HIS A 13 13.83 25.90 1.40
C HIS A 13 13.30 26.35 2.78
N VAL A 14 12.49 27.40 2.83
CA VAL A 14 11.88 27.90 4.09
C VAL A 14 10.79 26.95 4.56
N LYS A 15 9.98 26.44 3.62
CA LYS A 15 8.96 25.44 3.93
C LYS A 15 9.60 24.15 4.46
N ALA A 16 10.68 23.68 3.85
CA ALA A 16 11.40 22.51 4.32
C ALA A 16 11.94 22.70 5.74
N TRP A 17 12.52 23.86 6.04
CA TRP A 17 12.92 24.21 7.41
C TRP A 17 11.74 24.21 8.38
N LEU A 18 10.60 24.80 8.00
CA LEU A 18 9.40 24.83 8.84
C LEU A 18 8.87 23.42 9.11
N ASP A 19 8.82 22.56 8.10
CA ASP A 19 8.38 21.17 8.22
C ASP A 19 9.28 20.40 9.20
N GLN A 20 10.60 20.56 9.08
CA GLN A 20 11.56 19.95 10.00
C GLN A 20 11.39 20.48 11.43
N ALA A 21 11.29 21.79 11.59
CA ALA A 21 11.13 22.42 12.91
C ALA A 21 9.80 22.02 13.58
N LEU A 22 8.74 21.80 12.81
CA LEU A 22 7.47 21.29 13.34
C LEU A 22 7.62 19.86 13.88
N VAL A 23 8.36 18.99 13.17
CA VAL A 23 8.63 17.62 13.63
C VAL A 23 9.52 17.61 14.86
N GLU A 24 10.62 18.36 14.84
CA GLU A 24 11.58 18.44 15.97
C GLU A 24 10.92 18.95 17.25
N ASN A 25 9.99 19.90 17.13
CA ASN A 25 9.24 20.43 18.26
C ASN A 25 7.95 19.65 18.56
N ASN A 26 7.75 18.48 17.95
CA ASN A 26 6.56 17.65 18.14
C ASN A 26 5.24 18.44 17.99
N PHE A 27 5.13 19.22 16.91
CA PHE A 27 3.95 20.02 16.56
C PHE A 27 3.52 21.01 17.66
N SER A 28 4.50 21.58 18.35
CA SER A 28 4.30 22.59 19.40
C SER A 28 5.04 23.89 19.07
N GLN A 29 5.05 24.85 20.01
CA GLN A 29 5.85 26.07 19.93
C GLN A 29 5.59 26.97 18.71
N TYR A 30 4.33 26.99 18.23
CA TYR A 30 3.90 27.79 17.07
C TYR A 30 4.19 29.29 17.18
N GLU A 31 4.28 29.85 18.39
CA GLU A 31 4.65 31.26 18.61
C GLU A 31 6.13 31.50 18.31
N LEU A 32 7.01 30.59 18.72
CA LEU A 32 8.45 30.67 18.42
C LEU A 32 8.69 30.49 16.92
N LEU A 33 8.01 29.53 16.28
CA LEU A 33 8.08 29.32 14.83
C LEU A 33 7.58 30.54 14.05
N SER A 34 6.52 31.21 14.54
CA SER A 34 6.02 32.46 13.95
C SER A 34 7.05 33.59 14.03
N ALA A 35 7.70 33.77 15.20
CA ALA A 35 8.75 34.76 15.37
C ALA A 35 9.98 34.47 14.48
N GLU A 36 10.36 33.21 14.35
CA GLU A 36 11.46 32.76 13.49
C GLU A 36 11.17 32.92 12.00
N LEU A 37 9.91 32.75 11.56
CA LEU A 37 9.50 33.07 10.20
C LEU A 37 9.52 34.58 9.96
N ALA A 38 9.11 35.39 10.94
CA ALA A 38 9.15 36.85 10.84
C ALA A 38 10.60 37.38 10.67
N LYS A 39 11.58 36.82 11.41
CA LYS A 39 13.01 37.13 11.24
C LYS A 39 13.53 36.83 9.83
N ARG A 40 12.93 35.86 9.14
CA ARG A 40 13.24 35.47 7.76
C ARG A 40 12.43 36.24 6.72
N GLY A 41 11.61 37.21 7.13
CA GLY A 41 10.79 38.04 6.23
C GLY A 41 9.42 37.46 5.90
N PHE A 42 8.94 36.44 6.62
CA PHE A 42 7.65 35.78 6.37
C PHE A 42 6.69 35.97 7.54
N GLU A 43 5.66 36.79 7.34
CA GLU A 43 4.64 37.03 8.37
C GLU A 43 3.53 35.96 8.35
N ILE A 44 3.74 34.90 9.13
CA ILE A 44 2.76 33.85 9.37
C ILE A 44 2.48 33.74 10.86
N GLY A 45 1.24 34.01 11.26
CA GLY A 45 0.82 33.93 12.66
C GLY A 45 0.59 32.49 13.15
N LYS A 46 0.61 32.33 14.48
CA LYS A 46 0.39 31.07 15.22
C LYS A 46 -0.74 30.21 14.66
N SER A 47 -1.93 30.76 14.47
CA SER A 47 -3.10 30.00 14.01
C SER A 47 -2.93 29.44 12.59
N GLY A 48 -2.20 30.15 11.73
CA GLY A 48 -1.86 29.68 10.38
C GLY A 48 -0.91 28.50 10.42
N LEU A 49 0.10 28.56 11.29
CA LEU A 49 1.04 27.46 11.52
C LEU A 49 0.38 26.27 12.19
N HIS A 50 -0.52 26.49 13.15
CA HIS A 50 -1.26 25.42 13.81
C HIS A 50 -2.10 24.62 12.82
N ARG A 51 -2.90 25.30 11.98
CA ARG A 51 -3.71 24.64 10.96
C ARG A 51 -2.87 23.85 9.97
N TYR A 52 -1.74 24.43 9.55
CA TYR A 52 -0.79 23.73 8.70
C TYR A 52 -0.16 22.51 9.40
N GLY A 53 0.29 22.70 10.64
CA GLY A 53 0.90 21.70 11.50
C GLY A 53 -0.01 20.51 11.73
N GLN A 54 -1.28 20.73 12.09
CA GLN A 54 -2.27 19.65 12.24
C GLN A 54 -2.45 18.82 10.97
N ALA A 55 -2.63 19.49 9.82
CA ALA A 55 -2.77 18.78 8.55
C ALA A 55 -1.49 18.05 8.14
N PHE A 56 -0.31 18.55 8.53
CA PHE A 56 0.96 17.90 8.27
C PHE A 56 1.21 16.71 9.20
N GLU A 57 0.89 16.85 10.49
CA GLU A 57 0.95 15.80 11.50
C GLU A 57 0.08 14.60 11.11
N GLU A 58 -1.16 14.86 10.67
CA GLU A 58 -2.09 13.82 10.25
C GLU A 58 -1.55 13.02 9.05
N ARG A 59 -0.95 13.72 8.08
CA ARG A 59 -0.28 13.09 6.93
C ARG A 59 0.90 12.23 7.37
N LEU A 60 1.72 12.70 8.31
CA LEU A 60 2.84 11.92 8.84
C LEU A 60 2.37 10.72 9.67
N LYS A 61 1.32 10.85 10.48
CA LYS A 61 0.72 9.73 11.22
C LYS A 61 0.23 8.65 10.27
N THR A 62 -0.51 9.05 9.23
CA THR A 62 -0.97 8.14 8.17
C THR A 62 0.22 7.44 7.51
N LEU A 63 1.26 8.18 7.14
CA LEU A 63 2.45 7.61 6.50
C LEU A 63 3.22 6.64 7.43
N ARG A 64 3.31 6.94 8.72
CA ARG A 64 3.93 6.05 9.72
C ARG A 64 3.17 4.74 9.84
N VAL A 65 1.84 4.80 9.96
CA VAL A 65 0.98 3.61 10.01
C VAL A 65 1.15 2.77 8.74
N VAL A 66 1.13 3.39 7.56
CA VAL A 66 1.34 2.70 6.28
C VAL A 66 2.74 2.07 6.22
N THR A 67 3.78 2.77 6.68
CA THR A 67 5.16 2.28 6.67
C THR A 67 5.36 1.12 7.64
N GLU A 68 4.76 1.19 8.83
CA GLU A 68 4.79 0.11 9.83
C GLU A 68 4.04 -1.13 9.32
N GLN A 69 2.89 -0.94 8.67
CA GLN A 69 2.13 -2.02 8.04
C GLN A 69 2.89 -2.66 6.87
N ALA A 70 3.50 -1.84 6.00
CA ALA A 70 4.34 -2.35 4.91
C ALA A 70 5.55 -3.12 5.45
N ARG A 71 6.21 -2.61 6.50
CA ARG A 71 7.32 -3.29 7.18
C ARG A 71 6.89 -4.61 7.80
N ALA A 72 5.71 -4.67 8.42
CA ALA A 72 5.17 -5.91 8.99
C ALA A 72 4.96 -6.97 7.90
N VAL A 73 4.53 -6.57 6.70
CA VAL A 73 4.36 -7.51 5.59
C VAL A 73 5.71 -7.97 5.03
N VAL A 74 6.65 -7.06 4.80
CA VAL A 74 8.01 -7.40 4.36
C VAL A 74 8.67 -8.38 5.35
N GLN A 75 8.51 -8.16 6.66
CA GLN A 75 9.06 -9.06 7.67
C GLN A 75 8.40 -10.43 7.68
N ALA A 76 7.12 -10.53 7.30
CA ALA A 76 6.43 -11.80 7.20
C ALA A 76 6.85 -12.63 5.96
N ALA A 77 7.44 -11.98 4.94
CA ALA A 77 7.89 -12.61 3.70
C ALA A 77 9.18 -11.94 3.17
N PRO A 78 10.33 -12.16 3.82
CA PRO A 78 11.57 -11.42 3.53
C PRO A 78 12.23 -11.74 2.17
N ASP A 79 11.86 -12.86 1.53
CA ASP A 79 12.43 -13.34 0.26
C ASP A 79 11.48 -13.15 -0.95
N ASP A 80 10.41 -12.37 -0.80
CA ASP A 80 9.39 -12.19 -1.84
C ASP A 80 9.07 -10.69 -2.04
N ASP A 81 9.80 -10.05 -2.96
CA ASP A 81 9.52 -8.67 -3.42
C ASP A 81 8.06 -8.52 -3.93
N GLY A 82 7.45 -9.62 -4.40
CA GLY A 82 6.03 -9.66 -4.77
C GLY A 82 5.09 -9.54 -3.58
N ALA A 83 5.48 -10.04 -2.40
CA ALA A 83 4.67 -9.96 -1.18
C ALA A 83 4.48 -8.51 -0.70
N VAL A 84 5.48 -7.65 -0.91
CA VAL A 84 5.40 -6.21 -0.60
C VAL A 84 4.37 -5.52 -1.48
N ASN A 85 4.42 -5.79 -2.79
CA ASN A 85 3.47 -5.25 -3.74
C ASN A 85 2.03 -5.75 -3.45
N ASP A 86 1.87 -7.04 -3.14
CA ASP A 86 0.59 -7.63 -2.78
C ASP A 86 0.01 -7.05 -1.48
N ALA A 87 0.85 -6.75 -0.48
CA ALA A 87 0.39 -6.03 0.71
C ALA A 87 -0.02 -4.60 0.44
N LEU A 88 0.72 -3.89 -0.41
CA LEU A 88 0.36 -2.53 -0.79
C LEU A 88 -1.02 -2.50 -1.47
N VAL A 89 -1.31 -3.49 -2.32
CA VAL A 89 -2.62 -3.68 -2.95
C VAL A 89 -3.69 -3.96 -1.88
N ARG A 90 -3.45 -4.87 -0.93
CA ARG A 90 -4.41 -5.19 0.15
C ARG A 90 -4.70 -4.00 1.06
N LEU A 91 -3.67 -3.24 1.42
CA LEU A 91 -3.82 -2.03 2.24
C LEU A 91 -4.61 -0.94 1.51
N THR A 92 -4.36 -0.79 0.20
CA THR A 92 -5.12 0.14 -0.66
C THR A 92 -6.58 -0.28 -0.74
N GLN A 93 -6.87 -1.58 -0.87
CA GLN A 93 -8.24 -2.12 -0.83
C GLN A 93 -8.92 -1.87 0.52
N GLU A 94 -8.23 -2.12 1.64
CA GLU A 94 -8.74 -1.85 2.99
C GLU A 94 -9.09 -0.38 3.16
N LYS A 95 -8.20 0.54 2.77
CA LYS A 95 -8.46 1.98 2.87
C LYS A 95 -9.59 2.45 1.96
N MET A 96 -9.69 1.93 0.74
CA MET A 96 -10.85 2.19 -0.12
C MET A 96 -12.15 1.71 0.53
N PHE A 97 -12.13 0.54 1.18
CA PHE A 97 -13.29 0.00 1.88
C PHE A 97 -13.66 0.85 3.11
N SER A 98 -12.69 1.26 3.93
CA SER A 98 -12.93 2.16 5.06
C SER A 98 -13.50 3.50 4.62
N ILE A 99 -12.98 4.10 3.55
CA ILE A 99 -13.54 5.33 2.96
C ILE A 99 -14.99 5.10 2.54
N LEU A 100 -15.31 3.97 1.92
CA LEU A 100 -16.68 3.64 1.53
C LEU A 100 -17.63 3.42 2.71
N MET A 101 -17.12 2.90 3.82
CA MET A 101 -17.88 2.67 5.05
C MET A 101 -18.08 3.96 5.88
N GLU A 102 -17.09 4.85 5.88
CA GLU A 102 -17.10 6.13 6.61
C GLU A 102 -17.75 7.26 5.81
N MET A 103 -17.90 7.10 4.49
CA MET A 103 -18.74 7.98 3.69
C MET A 103 -20.20 7.80 4.13
N GLU A 104 -20.72 8.74 4.91
CA GLU A 104 -22.12 9.12 4.78
C GLU A 104 -22.29 9.59 3.33
N VAL A 105 -22.77 8.69 2.47
CA VAL A 105 -22.96 8.97 1.05
C VAL A 105 -24.05 10.03 0.94
N ASP A 106 -23.64 11.29 0.80
CA ASP A 106 -24.50 12.31 0.21
C ASP A 106 -24.74 11.88 -1.25
N PRO A 107 -25.97 11.51 -1.63
CA PRO A 107 -26.30 11.04 -2.97
C PRO A 107 -25.90 12.04 -4.07
N ASP A 108 -25.77 13.33 -3.74
CA ASP A 108 -25.43 14.40 -4.67
C ASP A 108 -23.92 14.66 -4.78
N ALA A 109 -23.10 14.16 -3.84
CA ALA A 109 -21.64 14.36 -3.84
C ALA A 109 -20.85 13.20 -4.47
N VAL A 110 -21.52 12.06 -4.74
CA VAL A 110 -20.87 10.80 -5.12
C VAL A 110 -21.45 10.25 -6.42
N ASP A 111 -20.59 10.07 -7.43
CA ASP A 111 -20.94 9.40 -8.69
C ASP A 111 -21.04 7.89 -8.46
N LEU A 112 -22.21 7.44 -7.98
CA LEU A 112 -22.54 6.04 -7.74
C LEU A 112 -22.28 5.12 -8.95
N PRO A 113 -22.60 5.52 -10.20
CA PRO A 113 -22.21 4.75 -11.39
C PRO A 113 -20.70 4.52 -11.52
N LYS A 114 -19.89 5.55 -11.29
CA LYS A 114 -18.42 5.45 -11.35
C LYS A 114 -17.87 4.54 -10.25
N LEU A 115 -18.47 4.61 -9.07
CA LEU A 115 -18.13 3.75 -7.94
C LEU A 115 -18.47 2.28 -8.17
N ALA A 116 -19.68 2.01 -8.67
CA ALA A 116 -20.09 0.66 -9.06
C ALA A 116 -19.16 0.06 -10.12
N ARG A 117 -18.72 0.88 -11.08
CA ARG A 117 -17.74 0.46 -12.10
C ARG A 117 -16.37 0.15 -11.50
N ALA A 118 -15.89 0.98 -10.57
CA ALA A 118 -14.62 0.72 -9.88
C ALA A 118 -14.65 -0.60 -9.09
N VAL A 119 -15.76 -0.88 -8.38
CA VAL A 119 -15.98 -2.14 -7.67
C VAL A 119 -16.04 -3.33 -8.64
N ALA A 120 -16.72 -3.18 -9.78
CA ALA A 120 -16.80 -4.23 -10.80
C ALA A 120 -15.43 -4.55 -11.43
N GLU A 121 -14.61 -3.54 -11.71
CA GLU A 121 -13.25 -3.74 -12.23
C GLU A 121 -12.33 -4.39 -11.19
N LEU A 122 -12.43 -4.00 -9.91
CA LEU A 122 -11.73 -4.69 -8.82
C LEU A 122 -12.14 -6.16 -8.71
N GLY A 123 -13.43 -6.45 -8.83
CA GLY A 123 -13.95 -7.82 -8.85
C GLY A 123 -13.38 -8.65 -10.00
N LYS A 124 -13.30 -8.08 -11.22
CA LYS A 124 -12.69 -8.73 -12.38
C LYS A 124 -11.20 -8.98 -12.19
N ALA A 125 -10.46 -8.00 -11.68
CA ALA A 125 -9.03 -8.12 -11.39
C ALA A 125 -8.76 -9.24 -10.37
N SER A 126 -9.57 -9.33 -9.31
CA SER A 126 -9.45 -10.40 -8.31
C SER A 126 -9.72 -11.79 -8.90
N VAL A 127 -10.74 -11.93 -9.77
CA VAL A 127 -11.00 -13.20 -10.46
C VAL A 127 -9.86 -13.57 -11.40
N ALA A 128 -9.32 -12.61 -12.14
CA ALA A 128 -8.16 -12.82 -13.02
C ALA A 128 -6.92 -13.27 -12.22
N GLN A 129 -6.64 -12.62 -11.08
CA GLN A 129 -5.54 -12.99 -10.17
C GLN A 129 -5.71 -14.42 -9.66
N LYS A 130 -6.90 -14.81 -9.20
CA LYS A 130 -7.17 -16.19 -8.73
C LYS A 130 -7.00 -17.23 -9.84
N ARG A 131 -7.40 -16.90 -11.08
CA ARG A 131 -7.20 -17.78 -12.23
C ARG A 131 -5.72 -17.95 -12.54
N TRP A 132 -4.96 -16.87 -12.60
CA TRP A 132 -3.50 -16.92 -12.77
C TRP A 132 -2.80 -17.70 -11.68
N GLN A 133 -3.18 -17.52 -10.41
CA GLN A 133 -2.62 -18.31 -9.31
C GLN A 133 -2.94 -19.81 -9.46
N ALA A 134 -4.16 -20.15 -9.84
CA ALA A 134 -4.54 -21.54 -10.10
C ALA A 134 -3.78 -22.14 -11.29
N GLU A 135 -3.61 -21.38 -12.37
CA GLU A 135 -2.83 -21.78 -13.55
C GLU A 135 -1.35 -21.97 -13.22
N ALA A 136 -0.74 -21.03 -12.50
CA ALA A 136 0.65 -21.11 -12.06
C ALA A 136 0.88 -22.31 -11.13
N ARG A 137 -0.04 -22.56 -10.18
CA ARG A 137 0.02 -23.73 -9.30
C ARG A 137 -0.10 -25.03 -10.08
N LYS A 138 -0.99 -25.09 -11.08
CA LYS A 138 -1.14 -26.24 -11.97
C LYS A 138 0.15 -26.50 -12.76
N GLN A 139 0.72 -25.48 -13.38
CA GLN A 139 1.98 -25.59 -14.12
C GLN A 139 3.13 -26.06 -13.23
N ALA A 140 3.27 -25.48 -12.03
CA ALA A 140 4.31 -25.88 -11.08
C ALA A 140 4.17 -27.35 -10.64
N LEU A 141 2.94 -27.83 -10.43
CA LEU A 141 2.67 -29.24 -10.12
C LEU A 141 2.97 -30.17 -11.30
N GLU A 142 2.61 -29.78 -12.52
CA GLU A 142 2.93 -30.55 -13.73
C GLU A 142 4.45 -30.67 -13.96
N GLU A 143 5.19 -29.57 -13.75
CA GLU A 143 6.65 -29.58 -13.81
C GLU A 143 7.29 -30.44 -12.71
N ALA A 144 6.76 -30.34 -11.47
CA ALA A 144 7.22 -31.17 -10.36
C ALA A 144 6.98 -32.65 -10.64
N ALA A 145 5.81 -33.01 -11.16
CA ALA A 145 5.46 -34.37 -11.53
C ALA A 145 6.39 -34.90 -12.64
N ALA A 146 6.71 -34.09 -13.66
CA ALA A 146 7.65 -34.46 -14.72
C ALA A 146 9.09 -34.66 -14.20
N ARG A 147 9.55 -33.83 -13.26
CA ARG A 147 10.85 -33.99 -12.61
C ARG A 147 10.94 -35.29 -11.80
N VAL A 148 9.87 -35.63 -11.07
CA VAL A 148 9.80 -36.87 -10.29
C VAL A 148 9.79 -38.10 -11.21
N ASP A 149 9.03 -38.07 -12.31
CA ASP A 149 9.01 -39.13 -13.32
C ASP A 149 10.41 -39.41 -13.89
N THR A 150 11.11 -38.34 -14.31
CA THR A 150 12.47 -38.43 -14.86
C THR A 150 13.47 -38.94 -13.82
N ALA A 151 13.38 -38.46 -12.57
CA ALA A 151 14.27 -38.87 -11.48
C ALA A 151 14.04 -40.33 -11.06
N ALA A 152 12.80 -40.81 -11.08
CA ALA A 152 12.45 -42.20 -10.78
C ALA A 152 13.04 -43.14 -11.83
N GLN A 153 12.89 -42.83 -13.13
CA GLN A 153 13.48 -43.60 -14.21
C GLN A 153 15.02 -43.62 -14.14
N ALA A 154 15.64 -42.48 -13.83
CA ALA A 154 17.09 -42.38 -13.67
C ALA A 154 17.64 -43.23 -12.50
N ARG A 155 16.79 -43.56 -11.52
CA ARG A 155 17.10 -44.44 -10.38
C ARG A 155 16.81 -45.92 -10.66
N GLY A 156 16.40 -46.25 -11.88
CA GLY A 156 16.17 -47.63 -12.31
C GLY A 156 14.77 -48.16 -12.04
N LEU A 157 13.81 -47.30 -11.65
CA LEU A 157 12.40 -47.68 -11.63
C LEU A 157 11.91 -47.86 -13.08
N ASN A 158 11.01 -48.82 -13.28
CA ASN A 158 10.40 -49.03 -14.58
C ASN A 158 9.36 -47.94 -14.89
N ALA A 159 8.88 -47.90 -16.14
CA ALA A 159 7.98 -46.85 -16.61
C ALA A 159 6.64 -46.80 -15.85
N ASP A 160 6.14 -47.94 -15.36
CA ASP A 160 4.87 -48.02 -14.64
C ASP A 160 5.04 -47.51 -13.19
N GLU A 161 6.18 -47.82 -12.56
CA GLU A 161 6.52 -47.32 -11.23
C GLU A 161 6.81 -45.81 -11.23
N ALA A 162 7.49 -45.29 -12.26
CA ALA A 162 7.72 -43.85 -12.41
C ALA A 162 6.40 -43.08 -12.60
N ARG A 163 5.48 -43.64 -13.40
CA ARG A 163 4.13 -43.11 -13.62
C ARG A 163 3.33 -43.04 -12.33
N PHE A 164 3.41 -44.08 -11.49
CA PHE A 164 2.76 -44.07 -10.18
C PHE A 164 3.18 -42.86 -9.33
N TRP A 165 4.48 -42.57 -9.22
CA TRP A 165 4.98 -41.43 -8.45
C TRP A 165 4.58 -40.09 -9.07
N ARG A 166 4.56 -39.99 -10.40
CA ARG A 166 4.05 -38.81 -11.12
C ARG A 166 2.58 -38.54 -10.77
N GLU A 167 1.75 -39.57 -10.79
CA GLU A 167 0.31 -39.46 -10.46
C GLU A 167 0.09 -39.07 -8.99
N GLN A 168 0.92 -39.59 -8.06
CA GLN A 168 0.87 -39.18 -6.65
C GLN A 168 1.14 -37.68 -6.46
N VAL A 169 2.07 -37.09 -7.21
CA VAL A 169 2.33 -35.64 -7.17
C VAL A 169 1.15 -34.85 -7.72
N LEU A 170 0.51 -35.34 -8.79
CA LEU A 170 -0.64 -34.69 -9.41
C LEU A 170 -1.93 -34.80 -8.58
N MET A 171 -2.07 -35.81 -7.71
CA MET A 171 -3.19 -35.93 -6.78
C MET A 171 -3.22 -34.83 -5.69
N GLY A 172 -2.16 -34.05 -5.54
CA GLY A 172 -2.11 -32.87 -4.65
C GLY A 172 -2.75 -31.59 -5.23
N MET A 173 -3.44 -31.68 -6.38
CA MET A 173 -4.19 -30.57 -7.00
C MET A 173 -5.47 -30.21 -6.24
#